data_AF-A0A9D8CRM8-F1
#
_entry.id   AF-A0A9D8CRM8-F1
#
_cell.length_a   1.000
_cell.length_b   1.000
_cell.length_c   1.000
_cell.angle_alpha   90.00
_cell.angle_beta   90.00
_cell.angle_gamma   90.00
#
_symmetry.space_group_name_H-M   'P 1'
#
loop_
_entity.id
_entity.type
_entity.pdbx_description
1 polymer ?
#
loop_
_entity_poly.entity_id
_entity_poly.type
_entity_poly.pdbx_seq_one_letter_code
_entity_poly.pdbx_strand_id
1 'polypeptide(L)'
;MNQPDQLQYRALGILSETIGAALGTTHDVARAVRRARDSGRKVDFFSARTAFNGLPSWQRRIIGAAAQVRAREAIIRKSARDWRELPMKPVY
;
A
#
# COMPACT_ATOMS: atom_id res chain seq x y z
N MET A 1 -1.04 -6.85 21.97
CA MET A 1 -1.68 -6.00 20.95
C MET A 1 -0.66 -5.84 19.82
N ASN A 2 -0.76 -6.62 18.73
CA ASN A 2 0.24 -6.58 17.65
C ASN A 2 -0.03 -5.35 16.78
N GLN A 3 0.76 -4.30 16.96
CA GLN A 3 0.81 -3.21 16.00
C GLN A 3 1.23 -3.77 14.64
N PRO A 4 0.58 -3.38 13.52
CA PRO A 4 1.07 -3.74 12.20
C PRO A 4 2.50 -3.22 12.03
N ASP A 5 3.40 -4.07 11.53
CA ASP A 5 4.77 -3.65 11.24
C ASP A 5 4.76 -2.45 10.27
N GLN A 6 5.77 -1.57 10.32
CA GLN A 6 5.88 -0.42 9.40
C GLN A 6 5.71 -0.82 7.92
N LEU A 7 6.15 -2.03 7.56
CA LEU A 7 5.98 -2.60 6.22
C LEU A 7 4.51 -2.83 5.86
N GLN A 8 3.70 -3.33 6.80
CA GLN A 8 2.26 -3.53 6.58
C GLN A 8 1.54 -2.19 6.40
N TYR A 9 1.85 -1.18 7.21
CA TYR A 9 1.27 0.16 7.05
C TYR A 9 1.60 0.77 5.68
N ARG A 10 2.84 0.60 5.20
CA ARG A 10 3.24 1.07 3.87
C ARG A 10 2.53 0.30 2.75
N ALA A 11 2.47 -1.03 2.85
CA ALA A 11 1.78 -1.86 1.87
C ALA A 11 0.28 -1.50 1.77
N LEU A 12 -0.39 -1.29 2.90
CA LEU A 12 -1.77 -0.81 2.95
C LEU A 12 -1.95 0.59 2.38
N GLY A 13 -0.99 1.50 2.62
CA GLY A 13 -0.99 2.84 2.04
C GLY A 13 -1.02 2.78 0.51
N ILE A 14 -0.08 2.01 -0.07
CA ILE A 14 0.02 1.84 -1.53
C ILE A 14 -1.22 1.17 -2.10
N LEU A 15 -1.75 0.15 -1.40
CA LEU A 15 -2.97 -0.52 -1.81
C LEU A 15 -4.19 0.43 -1.75
N SER A 16 -4.31 1.24 -0.70
CA SER A 16 -5.39 2.22 -0.53
C SER A 16 -5.38 3.27 -1.64
N GLU A 17 -4.22 3.84 -1.94
CA GLU A 17 -4.03 4.79 -3.04
C GLU A 17 -4.38 4.16 -4.39
N THR A 18 -3.95 2.92 -4.61
CA THR A 18 -4.19 2.22 -5.87
C THR A 18 -5.66 1.89 -6.08
N ILE A 19 -6.35 1.43 -5.05
CA ILE A 19 -7.79 1.17 -5.11
C ILE A 19 -8.56 2.48 -5.27
N GLY A 20 -8.15 3.54 -4.57
CA GLY A 20 -8.75 4.87 -4.72
C GLY A 20 -8.63 5.41 -6.15
N ALA A 21 -7.50 5.20 -6.81
CA ALA A 21 -7.30 5.59 -8.21
C ALA A 21 -8.09 4.72 -9.20
N ALA A 22 -8.24 3.42 -8.93
CA ALA A 22 -8.90 2.49 -9.84
C ALA A 22 -10.43 2.48 -9.71
N LEU A 23 -10.96 2.63 -8.49
CA LEU A 23 -12.39 2.47 -8.18
C LEU A 23 -13.05 3.77 -7.69
N GLY A 24 -12.26 4.80 -7.41
CA GLY A 24 -12.71 6.01 -6.71
C GLY A 24 -12.52 5.90 -5.20
N THR A 25 -12.19 7.02 -4.56
CA THR A 25 -11.92 7.12 -3.12
C THR A 25 -13.17 6.89 -2.25
N THR A 26 -14.36 7.02 -2.84
CA THR A 26 -15.65 6.77 -2.22
C THR A 26 -16.09 5.31 -2.34
N HIS A 27 -15.41 4.46 -3.11
CA HIS A 27 -15.76 3.06 -3.25
C HIS A 27 -15.62 2.30 -1.91
N ASP A 28 -16.51 1.35 -1.63
CA ASP A 28 -16.56 0.68 -0.32
C ASP A 28 -15.26 -0.08 -0.01
N VAL A 29 -14.65 -0.70 -1.03
CA VAL A 29 -13.34 -1.34 -0.92
C VAL A 29 -12.24 -0.32 -0.58
N ALA A 30 -12.26 0.87 -1.18
CA ALA A 30 -11.28 1.92 -0.88
C ALA A 30 -11.42 2.41 0.57
N ARG A 31 -12.67 2.60 1.04
CA ARG A 31 -12.97 2.98 2.43
C ARG A 31 -12.56 1.90 3.42
N ALA A 32 -12.81 0.63 3.13
CA ALA A 32 -12.44 -0.48 4.00
C ALA A 32 -10.92 -0.60 4.15
N VAL A 33 -10.17 -0.50 3.04
CA VAL A 33 -8.70 -0.56 3.07
C VAL A 33 -8.11 0.65 3.78
N ARG A 34 -8.68 1.85 3.60
CA ARG A 34 -8.27 3.05 4.36
C ARG A 34 -8.53 2.88 5.86
N ARG A 35 -9.71 2.39 6.25
CA ARG A 35 -10.05 2.12 7.65
C ARG A 35 -9.11 1.09 8.28
N ALA A 36 -8.76 0.03 7.56
CA ALA A 36 -7.79 -0.97 8.02
C ALA A 36 -6.40 -0.39 8.24
N ARG A 37 -5.96 0.51 7.35
CA ARG A 37 -4.72 1.28 7.53
C ARG A 37 -4.78 2.16 8.77
N ASP A 38 -5.85 2.91 8.95
CA ASP A 38 -5.92 3.92 10.02
C ASP A 38 -6.10 3.28 11.40
N SER A 39 -6.87 2.18 11.49
CA SER A 39 -7.18 1.55 12.77
C SER A 39 -6.11 0.56 13.25
N GLY A 40 -5.40 -0.08 12.32
CA GLY A 40 -4.47 -1.18 12.61
C GLY A 40 -5.12 -2.40 13.27
N ARG A 41 -6.46 -2.49 13.30
CA ARG A 41 -7.18 -3.59 13.98
C ARG A 41 -7.34 -4.78 13.06
N LYS A 42 -7.08 -5.99 13.57
CA LYS A 42 -7.25 -7.27 12.83
C LYS A 42 -8.63 -7.42 12.18
N VAL A 43 -9.69 -6.93 12.83
CA VAL A 43 -11.06 -6.98 12.29
C VAL A 43 -11.18 -6.14 11.03
N ASP A 44 -10.64 -4.92 11.02
CA ASP A 44 -10.68 -4.04 9.85
C ASP A 44 -9.83 -4.61 8.69
N PHE A 45 -8.71 -5.26 8.99
CA PHE A 45 -7.94 -6.02 8.00
C PHE A 45 -8.75 -7.14 7.35
N PHE A 46 -9.49 -7.90 8.16
CA PHE A 46 -10.35 -8.96 7.65
C PHE A 46 -11.45 -8.39 6.76
N SER A 47 -12.13 -7.33 7.20
CA SER A 47 -13.14 -6.63 6.40
C SER A 47 -12.58 -6.09 5.08
N ALA A 48 -11.40 -5.48 5.10
CA ALA A 48 -10.74 -4.99 3.88
C ALA A 48 -10.38 -6.12 2.91
N ARG A 49 -9.88 -7.25 3.44
CA ARG A 49 -9.59 -8.44 2.63
C ARG A 49 -10.85 -9.02 2.00
N THR A 50 -11.93 -9.13 2.76
CA THR A 50 -13.23 -9.63 2.26
C THR A 50 -13.81 -8.70 1.20
N ALA A 51 -13.80 -7.38 1.43
CA ALA A 51 -14.24 -6.38 0.47
C ALA A 51 -13.43 -6.46 -0.83
N PHE A 52 -12.10 -6.57 -0.74
CA PHE A 52 -11.25 -6.73 -1.92
C PHE A 52 -11.53 -8.05 -2.65
N ASN A 53 -11.73 -9.15 -1.93
CA ASN A 53 -12.05 -10.46 -2.52
C ASN A 53 -13.43 -10.51 -3.20
N GLY A 54 -14.35 -9.65 -2.80
CA GLY A 54 -15.65 -9.48 -3.46
C GLY A 54 -15.57 -8.85 -4.86
N LEU A 55 -14.42 -8.28 -5.23
CA LEU A 55 -14.23 -7.74 -6.58
C LEU A 55 -14.11 -8.86 -7.63
N PRO A 56 -14.61 -8.63 -8.87
CA PRO A 56 -14.34 -9.48 -10.00
C PRO A 56 -12.86 -9.83 -10.15
N SER A 57 -12.57 -11.08 -10.54
CA SER A 57 -11.20 -11.61 -10.65
C SER A 57 -10.30 -10.76 -11.55
N TRP A 58 -10.81 -10.30 -12.69
CA TRP A 58 -10.08 -9.43 -13.62
C TRP A 58 -9.70 -8.09 -12.96
N GLN A 59 -10.60 -7.52 -12.16
CA GLN A 59 -10.39 -6.24 -11.49
C GLN A 59 -9.37 -6.35 -10.35
N ARG A 60 -9.43 -7.44 -9.58
CA ARG A 60 -8.41 -7.77 -8.57
C ARG A 60 -7.02 -7.91 -9.20
N ARG A 61 -6.93 -8.51 -10.38
CA ARG A 61 -5.66 -8.68 -11.10
C ARG A 61 -5.06 -7.35 -11.54
N ILE A 62 -5.87 -6.47 -12.11
CA ILE A 62 -5.45 -5.12 -12.53
C ILE A 62 -4.96 -4.31 -11.32
N ILE A 63 -5.75 -4.26 -10.24
CA ILE A 63 -5.40 -3.52 -9.03
C ILE A 63 -4.15 -4.10 -8.37
N GLY A 64 -4.03 -5.43 -8.31
CA GLY A 64 -2.87 -6.11 -7.75
C GLY A 64 -1.60 -5.80 -8.53
N ALA A 65 -1.65 -5.83 -9.86
CA ALA A 65 -0.51 -5.48 -10.71
C ALA A 65 -0.10 -4.01 -10.53
N ALA A 66 -1.06 -3.08 -10.53
CA ALA A 66 -0.79 -1.66 -10.30
C ALA A 66 -0.19 -1.39 -8.91
N ALA A 67 -0.68 -2.07 -7.87
CA ALA A 67 -0.15 -1.94 -6.52
C ALA A 67 1.28 -2.48 -6.42
N GLN A 68 1.60 -3.59 -7.10
CA GLN A 68 2.96 -4.13 -7.17
C GLN A 68 3.93 -3.17 -7.87
N VAL A 69 3.52 -2.56 -8.99
CA VAL A 69 4.34 -1.56 -9.69
C VAL A 69 4.63 -0.37 -8.76
N ARG A 70 3.62 0.17 -8.08
CA ARG A 70 3.82 1.26 -7.12
C ARG A 70 4.66 0.88 -5.91
N ALA A 71 4.52 -0.34 -5.40
CA ALA A 71 5.37 -0.86 -4.34
C ALA A 71 6.84 -0.91 -4.76
N ARG A 72 7.11 -1.38 -5.99
CA ARG A 72 8.46 -1.41 -6.55
C ARG A 72 9.03 -0.01 -6.74
N GLU A 73 8.25 0.93 -7.26
CA GLU A 73 8.66 2.33 -7.38
C GLU A 73 8.95 2.97 -6.01
N ALA A 74 8.13 2.69 -4.99
CA ALA A 74 8.34 3.22 -3.64
C ALA A 74 9.66 2.69 -3.04
N ILE A 75 10.00 1.42 -3.28
CA ILE A 75 11.29 0.83 -2.88
C ILE A 75 12.44 1.52 -3.61
N ILE A 76 12.32 1.67 -4.94
CA ILE A 76 13.35 2.34 -5.77
C ILE A 76 13.55 3.79 -5.31
N ARG A 77 12.48 4.55 -5.07
CA ARG A 77 12.57 5.94 -4.60
C ARG A 77 13.20 6.04 -3.22
N LYS A 78 12.90 5.12 -2.31
CA LYS A 78 13.53 5.10 -0.98
C LYS A 78 15.03 4.79 -1.10
N SER A 79 15.38 3.74 -1.83
CA SER A 79 16.78 3.42 -2.12
C SER A 79 17.47 4.58 -2.83
N ALA A 80 16.72 5.34 -3.65
CA ALA A 80 17.25 6.48 -4.37
C ALA A 80 17.57 7.69 -3.48
N ARG A 81 16.79 7.85 -2.42
CA ARG A 81 17.00 8.89 -1.42
C ARG A 81 18.12 8.51 -0.46
N ASP A 82 18.20 7.24 -0.08
CA ASP A 82 19.23 6.72 0.82
C ASP A 82 20.65 6.94 0.25
N TRP A 83 20.87 6.83 -1.08
CA TRP A 83 22.20 7.13 -1.67
C TRP A 83 22.55 8.62 -1.75
N ARG A 84 21.55 9.52 -1.78
CA ARG A 84 21.77 10.98 -1.76
C ARG A 84 22.14 11.51 -0.38
N GLU A 85 21.78 10.78 0.67
CA GLU A 85 22.04 11.15 2.07
C GLU A 85 23.36 10.54 2.60
N LEU A 86 24.06 9.72 1.80
CA LEU A 86 25.41 9.29 2.12
C LEU A 86 26.38 10.47 1.99
N PRO A 87 27.18 10.80 3.01
CA PRO A 87 28.26 11.77 2.87
C PRO A 87 29.28 11.16 1.90
N MET A 88 29.19 11.53 0.62
CA MET A 88 30.26 11.36 -0.34
C MET A 88 31.43 12.20 0.18
N LYS A 89 32.26 11.61 1.04
CA LYS A 89 33.57 12.19 1.36
C LYS A 89 34.36 12.18 0.06
N PRO A 90 34.83 13.32 -0.46
CA PRO A 90 35.78 13.30 -1.56
C PRO A 90 37.01 12.56 -1.05
N VAL A 91 37.33 11.45 -1.72
CA VAL A 91 38.62 10.79 -1.60
C VAL A 91 39.60 11.71 -2.32
N TYR A 92 40.36 12.48 -1.55
CA TYR A 92 41.57 13.15 -2.02
C TYR A 92 42.74 12.16 -1.94
#